data_AF-A0A238KZE4-F1
#
_entry.id   AF-A0A238KZE4-F1
#
_cell.length_a   1.000
_cell.length_b   1.000
_cell.length_c   1.000
_cell.angle_alpha   90.00
_cell.angle_beta   90.00
_cell.angle_gamma   90.00
#
_symmetry.space_group_name_H-M   'P 1'
#
loop_
_entity.id
_entity.type
_entity.pdbx_description
1 polymer ?
#
loop_
_entity_poly.entity_id
_entity_poly.type
_entity_poly.pdbx_seq_one_letter_code
_entity_poly.pdbx_strand_id
1 'polypeptide(L)'
;MLKHRGFPGRLPGTDFQFTIRRANPKGVTPLTRRERFRDRKAADKRADTAFLEALWEHFGDQPFERGNLDAGRLSWLFGREVVPAEDPFDPASYDAWLMIDVETARQSFPEIFGGEA
;
A
#
# COMPACT_ATOMS: atom_id res chain seq x y z
N MET A 1 2.90 15.69 -3.57
CA MET A 1 1.79 14.70 -3.71
C MET A 1 1.43 14.44 -5.17
N LEU A 2 2.22 13.57 -5.78
CA LEU A 2 1.97 12.96 -7.08
C LEU A 2 0.57 12.30 -7.15
N LYS A 3 -0.02 12.26 -8.36
CA LYS A 3 -1.26 11.55 -8.66
C LYS A 3 -0.95 10.37 -9.58
N HIS A 4 -1.04 9.15 -9.06
CA HIS A 4 -0.83 7.92 -9.82
C HIS A 4 -1.98 7.70 -10.80
N ARG A 5 -1.76 8.07 -12.07
CA ARG A 5 -2.77 7.92 -13.14
C ARG A 5 -2.88 6.45 -13.52
N GLY A 6 -4.10 5.93 -13.58
CA GLY A 6 -4.35 4.51 -13.87
C GLY A 6 -4.37 3.61 -12.64
N PHE A 7 -3.89 4.09 -11.48
CA PHE A 7 -4.02 3.36 -10.22
C PHE A 7 -5.50 3.37 -9.75
N PRO A 8 -6.06 2.22 -9.33
CA PRO A 8 -7.45 2.16 -8.90
C PRO A 8 -7.71 3.04 -7.67
N GLY A 9 -8.79 3.82 -7.70
CA GLY A 9 -9.11 4.73 -6.61
C GLY A 9 -9.59 4.05 -5.33
N ARG A 10 -10.16 2.85 -5.44
CA ARG A 10 -10.80 2.08 -4.36
C ARG A 10 -10.97 0.61 -4.76
N LEU A 11 -11.26 -0.25 -3.79
CA LEU A 11 -11.75 -1.59 -4.03
C LEU A 11 -13.20 -1.54 -4.61
N PRO A 12 -13.47 -2.11 -5.79
CA PRO A 12 -14.79 -2.09 -6.40
C PRO A 12 -15.90 -2.63 -5.49
N GLY A 13 -17.08 -2.00 -5.53
CA GLY A 13 -18.22 -2.41 -4.72
C GLY A 13 -18.11 -2.11 -3.22
N THR A 14 -17.08 -1.37 -2.78
CA THR A 14 -16.88 -1.03 -1.36
C THR A 14 -16.49 0.45 -1.18
N ASP A 15 -16.40 0.87 0.09
CA ASP A 15 -15.90 2.18 0.50
C ASP A 15 -14.38 2.20 0.78
N PHE A 16 -13.68 1.07 0.65
CA PHE A 16 -12.24 1.00 0.88
C PHE A 16 -11.48 1.79 -0.19
N GLN A 17 -11.08 3.02 0.16
CA GLN A 17 -10.28 3.88 -0.70
C GLN A 17 -8.83 3.42 -0.75
N PHE A 18 -8.24 3.48 -1.93
CA PHE A 18 -6.83 3.18 -2.16
C PHE A 18 -6.01 4.45 -2.44
N THR A 19 -6.68 5.54 -2.82
CA THR A 19 -6.03 6.84 -3.02
C THR A 19 -6.81 7.98 -2.37
N ILE A 20 -6.11 9.07 -2.06
CA ILE A 20 -6.69 10.30 -1.55
C ILE A 20 -6.87 11.34 -2.67
N ARG A 21 -8.02 12.03 -2.65
CA ARG A 21 -8.36 13.04 -3.66
C ARG A 21 -7.61 14.36 -3.46
N ARG A 22 -7.27 14.71 -2.23
CA ARG A 22 -6.54 15.94 -1.86
C ARG A 22 -5.54 15.66 -0.75
N ALA A 23 -4.52 16.49 -0.63
CA ALA A 23 -3.60 16.46 0.50
C ALA A 23 -4.37 16.75 1.80
N ASN A 24 -3.94 16.12 2.89
CA ASN A 24 -4.49 16.36 4.22
C ASN A 24 -4.08 17.77 4.72
N PRO A 25 -5.04 18.67 5.03
CA PRO A 25 -4.75 20.02 5.48
C PRO A 25 -4.07 20.07 6.86
N LYS A 26 -4.10 18.97 7.63
CA LYS A 26 -3.45 18.85 8.95
C LYS A 26 -2.03 18.26 8.86
N GLY A 27 -1.47 18.16 7.65
CA GLY A 27 -0.18 17.50 7.40
C GLY A 27 -0.35 16.05 6.94
N VAL A 28 0.72 15.51 6.36
CA VAL A 28 0.74 14.14 5.82
C VAL A 28 0.58 13.15 6.97
N THR A 29 -0.35 12.19 6.85
CA THR A 29 -0.49 11.12 7.83
C THR A 29 0.77 10.24 7.79
N PRO A 30 1.53 10.07 8.87
CA PRO A 30 2.73 9.25 8.85
C PRO A 30 2.41 7.78 8.54
N LEU A 31 3.28 7.11 7.79
CA LEU A 31 3.20 5.66 7.63
C LEU A 31 3.67 4.98 8.91
N THR A 32 2.85 4.06 9.42
CA THR A 32 3.18 3.27 10.61
C THR A 32 2.99 1.80 10.34
N ARG A 33 3.87 0.95 10.88
CA ARG A 33 3.70 -0.50 10.79
C ARG A 33 2.53 -0.92 11.68
N ARG A 34 1.50 -1.55 11.10
CA ARG A 34 0.36 -2.09 11.85
C ARG A 34 0.50 -3.57 12.15
N GLU A 35 0.01 -4.01 13.30
CA GLU A 35 0.00 -5.42 13.69
C GLU A 35 -1.19 -6.16 13.08
N ARG A 36 -0.96 -7.33 12.48
CA ARG A 36 -2.00 -8.14 11.80
C ARG A 36 -2.38 -9.35 12.65
N PHE A 37 -3.34 -9.17 13.55
CA PHE A 37 -3.89 -10.27 14.34
C PHE A 37 -4.85 -11.16 13.52
N ARG A 38 -5.05 -12.42 13.97
CA ARG A 38 -5.86 -13.41 13.23
C ARG A 38 -7.34 -13.04 13.11
N ASP A 39 -7.87 -12.33 14.10
CA ASP A 39 -9.28 -11.92 14.22
C ASP A 39 -9.65 -10.71 13.33
N ARG A 40 -8.70 -10.19 12.54
CA ARG A 40 -9.00 -9.14 11.56
C ARG A 40 -10.16 -9.54 10.65
N LYS A 41 -11.08 -8.60 10.45
CA LYS A 41 -12.27 -8.78 9.62
C LYS A 41 -11.89 -9.21 8.22
N ALA A 42 -12.64 -10.17 7.66
CA ALA A 42 -12.37 -10.70 6.32
C ALA A 42 -12.42 -9.61 5.22
N ALA A 43 -13.25 -8.58 5.39
CA ALA A 43 -13.33 -7.45 4.48
C ALA A 43 -12.04 -6.60 4.47
N ASP A 44 -11.44 -6.38 5.65
CA ASP A 44 -10.17 -5.65 5.75
C ASP A 44 -9.01 -6.46 5.13
N LYS A 45 -8.99 -7.78 5.37
CA LYS A 45 -8.00 -8.67 4.73
C LYS A 45 -8.09 -8.63 3.22
N ARG A 46 -9.31 -8.72 2.65
CA ARG A 46 -9.55 -8.60 1.21
C ARG A 46 -9.10 -7.24 0.66
N ALA A 47 -9.32 -6.16 1.40
CA ALA A 47 -8.85 -4.84 0.99
C ALA A 47 -7.33 -4.73 0.98
N ASP A 48 -6.62 -5.38 1.91
CA ASP A 48 -5.16 -5.40 1.93
C ASP A 48 -4.61 -6.21 0.74
N THR A 49 -5.15 -7.40 0.45
CA THR A 49 -4.79 -8.21 -0.73
C THR A 49 -4.96 -7.41 -2.02
N ALA A 50 -6.17 -6.87 -2.25
CA ALA A 50 -6.46 -6.12 -3.48
C ALA A 50 -5.65 -4.81 -3.58
N PHE A 51 -5.28 -4.19 -2.46
CA PHE A 51 -4.42 -3.02 -2.48
C PHE A 51 -2.99 -3.38 -2.88
N LEU A 52 -2.44 -4.48 -2.35
CA LEU A 52 -1.12 -4.97 -2.75
C LEU A 52 -1.10 -5.42 -4.22
N GLU A 53 -2.17 -6.08 -4.67
CA GLU A 53 -2.34 -6.47 -6.08
C GLU A 53 -2.29 -5.24 -6.99
N ALA A 54 -3.05 -4.19 -6.65
CA ALA A 54 -3.01 -2.93 -7.38
C ALA A 54 -1.62 -2.26 -7.37
N LEU A 55 -0.87 -2.33 -6.27
CA LEU A 55 0.51 -1.85 -6.22
C LEU A 55 1.41 -2.66 -7.16
N TRP A 56 1.29 -3.99 -7.14
CA TRP A 56 2.08 -4.88 -7.98
C TRP A 56 1.78 -4.69 -9.47
N GLU A 57 0.50 -4.65 -9.87
CA GLU A 57 0.11 -4.41 -11.26
C GLU A 57 0.58 -3.05 -11.79
N HIS A 58 0.65 -2.04 -10.92
CA HIS A 58 0.96 -0.67 -11.32
C HIS A 58 2.46 -0.35 -11.30
N PHE A 59 3.19 -0.84 -10.30
CA PHE A 59 4.60 -0.50 -10.08
C PHE A 59 5.56 -1.69 -10.26
N GLY A 60 5.06 -2.92 -10.16
CA GLY A 60 5.89 -4.13 -10.18
C GLY A 60 6.89 -4.15 -9.03
N ASP A 61 8.14 -4.46 -9.34
CA ASP A 61 9.27 -4.49 -8.42
C ASP A 61 10.05 -3.17 -8.36
N GLN A 62 9.59 -2.14 -9.07
CA GLN A 62 10.28 -0.85 -9.16
C GLN A 62 9.92 0.06 -7.99
N PRO A 63 10.87 0.91 -7.53
CA PRO A 63 10.57 1.97 -6.58
C PRO A 63 9.51 2.95 -7.12
N PHE A 64 8.65 3.45 -6.24
CA PHE A 64 7.61 4.41 -6.55
C PHE A 64 7.44 5.46 -5.45
N GLU A 65 7.07 6.68 -5.84
CA GLU A 65 6.67 7.71 -4.88
C GLU A 65 5.34 7.34 -4.22
N ARG A 66 5.23 7.57 -2.91
CA ARG A 66 3.97 7.41 -2.17
C ARG A 66 2.81 8.15 -2.81
N GLY A 67 3.02 9.39 -3.25
CA GLY A 67 2.04 10.20 -3.96
C GLY A 67 0.69 10.27 -3.23
N ASN A 68 -0.38 9.96 -3.96
CA ASN A 68 -1.75 9.99 -3.44
C ASN A 68 -2.24 8.65 -2.89
N LEU A 69 -1.38 7.67 -2.65
CA LEU A 69 -1.79 6.40 -2.04
C LEU A 69 -2.33 6.63 -0.62
N ASP A 70 -3.38 5.91 -0.27
CA ASP A 70 -4.02 6.03 1.05
C ASP A 70 -3.07 5.52 2.15
N ALA A 71 -2.71 6.42 3.07
CA ALA A 71 -1.81 6.11 4.18
C ALA A 71 -2.34 4.99 5.08
N GLY A 72 -3.67 4.93 5.24
CA GLY A 72 -4.34 3.94 6.08
C GLY A 72 -4.22 2.53 5.53
N ARG A 73 -4.35 2.35 4.21
CA ARG A 73 -4.07 1.09 3.51
C ARG A 73 -2.58 0.77 3.48
N LEU A 74 -1.75 1.74 3.11
CA LEU A 74 -0.31 1.54 3.00
C LEU A 74 0.33 1.12 4.33
N SER A 75 -0.14 1.67 5.46
CA SER A 75 0.31 1.30 6.81
C SER A 75 0.05 -0.18 7.19
N TRP A 76 -0.87 -0.87 6.53
CA TRP A 76 -1.09 -2.30 6.77
C TRP A 76 -0.02 -3.19 6.12
N LEU A 77 0.62 -2.70 5.05
CA LEU A 77 1.66 -3.39 4.30
C LEU A 77 3.07 -2.85 4.62
N PHE A 78 3.13 -1.63 5.15
CA PHE A 78 4.39 -0.94 5.43
C PHE A 78 5.23 -1.64 6.50
N GLY A 79 6.54 -1.75 6.25
CA GLY A 79 7.51 -2.45 7.09
C GLY A 79 7.41 -3.99 7.00
N ARG A 80 6.71 -4.49 5.98
CA ARG A 80 6.65 -5.91 5.58
C ARG A 80 6.72 -6.01 4.07
N GLU A 81 5.58 -5.98 3.38
CA GLU A 81 5.50 -6.13 1.92
C GLU A 81 5.84 -4.84 1.19
N VAL A 82 5.64 -3.68 1.83
CA VAL A 82 6.08 -2.38 1.31
C VAL A 82 7.12 -1.80 2.25
N VAL A 83 8.27 -1.44 1.70
CA VAL A 83 9.43 -0.95 2.46
C VAL A 83 9.90 0.40 1.91
N PRO A 84 10.63 1.21 2.71
CA PRO A 84 11.34 2.38 2.20
C PRO A 84 12.27 2.02 1.03
N ALA A 85 12.29 2.85 0.00
CA ALA A 85 13.24 2.77 -1.11
C ALA A 85 14.29 3.91 -1.07
N GLU A 86 14.39 4.60 0.05
CA GLU A 86 15.31 5.71 0.30
C GLU A 86 15.82 5.67 1.76
N ASP A 87 17.02 6.22 1.99
CA ASP A 87 17.63 6.41 3.30
C ASP A 87 18.35 7.76 3.34
N PRO A 88 17.94 8.73 4.19
CA PRO A 88 16.89 8.64 5.21
C PRO A 88 15.47 8.61 4.62
N PHE A 89 14.56 7.89 5.30
CA PHE A 89 13.14 7.79 4.94
C PHE A 89 12.26 8.71 5.80
N ASP A 90 11.39 9.51 5.17
CA ASP A 90 10.38 10.31 5.86
C ASP A 90 8.97 9.68 5.77
N PRO A 91 8.46 9.05 6.85
CA PRO A 91 7.12 8.45 6.84
C PRO A 91 5.99 9.48 6.69
N ALA A 92 6.27 10.77 6.93
CA ALA A 92 5.33 11.88 6.83
C ALA A 92 5.55 12.74 5.58
N SER A 93 6.14 12.18 4.51
CA SER A 93 6.22 12.83 3.20
C SER A 93 5.29 12.18 2.18
N TYR A 94 4.72 12.98 1.27
CA TYR A 94 4.01 12.48 0.09
C TYR A 94 4.96 12.09 -1.04
N ASP A 95 6.19 12.59 -0.99
CA ASP A 95 7.20 12.41 -2.03
C ASP A 95 8.22 11.33 -1.58
N ALA A 96 7.93 10.63 -0.47
CA ALA A 96 8.71 9.51 0.03
C ALA A 96 8.70 8.34 -0.95
N TRP A 97 9.85 7.73 -1.16
CA TRP A 97 10.02 6.58 -2.04
C TRP A 97 9.83 5.27 -1.31
N LEU A 98 9.05 4.38 -1.92
CA LEU A 98 8.69 3.07 -1.43
C LEU A 98 8.95 2.02 -2.51
N MET A 99 9.07 0.77 -2.11
CA MET A 99 9.13 -0.37 -3.03
C MET A 99 8.44 -1.58 -2.42
N ILE A 100 8.00 -2.50 -3.28
CA ILE A 100 7.49 -3.80 -2.84
C ILE A 100 8.69 -4.70 -2.53
N ASP A 101 8.74 -5.23 -1.31
CA ASP A 101 9.56 -6.40 -1.01
C ASP A 101 8.86 -7.64 -1.61
N VAL A 102 9.27 -7.99 -2.83
CA VAL A 102 8.62 -9.04 -3.63
C VAL A 102 8.70 -10.41 -2.95
N GLU A 103 9.78 -10.67 -2.22
CA GLU A 103 9.94 -11.94 -1.50
C GLU A 103 8.92 -12.05 -0.37
N THR A 104 8.85 -11.02 0.48
CA THR A 104 7.88 -10.97 1.58
C THR A 104 6.44 -10.93 1.07
N ALA A 105 6.18 -10.20 -0.03
CA ALA A 105 4.87 -10.11 -0.66
C ALA A 105 4.37 -11.47 -1.18
N ARG A 106 5.24 -12.24 -1.86
CA ARG A 106 4.91 -13.59 -2.34
C ARG A 106 4.59 -14.57 -1.23
N GLN A 107 5.30 -14.49 -0.10
CA GLN A 107 5.03 -15.35 1.06
C GLN A 107 3.73 -14.96 1.77
N SER A 108 3.41 -13.67 1.81
CA SER A 108 2.26 -13.16 2.56
C SER A 108 0.95 -13.18 1.77
N PHE A 109 1.04 -13.07 0.44
CA PHE A 109 -0.09 -13.02 -0.50
C PHE A 109 0.21 -13.81 -1.78
N PRO A 110 0.38 -15.14 -1.68
CA PRO A 110 0.73 -15.98 -2.83
C PRO A 110 -0.26 -15.87 -3.98
N GLU A 111 -1.54 -15.60 -3.69
CA GLU A 111 -2.62 -15.49 -4.66
C GLU A 111 -2.40 -14.38 -5.70
N ILE A 112 -1.67 -13.32 -5.34
CA ILE A 112 -1.37 -12.18 -6.23
C ILE A 112 -0.34 -12.56 -7.29
N PHE A 113 0.53 -13.53 -6.98
CA PHE A 113 1.67 -13.89 -7.81
C PHE A 113 1.47 -15.23 -8.54
N GLY A 114 0.22 -15.74 -8.57
CA GLY A 114 -0.12 -17.01 -9.21
C GLY A 114 0.32 -18.25 -8.42
N GLY A 115 0.61 -18.11 -7.12
CA GLY A 115 0.81 -19.25 -6.21
C GLY A 115 -0.54 -19.84 -5.77
N GLU A 116 -0.65 -21.17 -5.75
CA GLU A 116 -1.76 -21.85 -5.07
C GLU A 116 -1.64 -21.60 -3.56
N ALA A 117 -2.74 -21.13 -2.95
CA ALA A 117 -2.83 -20.74 -1.54
C ALA A 117 -2.77 -21.94 -0.57
#